data_AF-X1HXV6-F1
#
_entry.id   AF-X1HXV6-F1
#
_cell.length_a   1.000
_cell.length_b   1.000
_cell.length_c   1.000
_cell.angle_alpha   90.00
_cell.angle_beta   90.00
_cell.angle_gamma   90.00
#
_symmetry.space_group_name_H-M   'P 1'
#
loop_
_entity.id
_entity.type
_entity.pdbx_description
1 polymer ?
#
loop_
_entity_poly.entity_id
_entity_poly.type
_entity_poly.pdbx_seq_one_letter_code
_entity_poly.pdbx_strand_id
1 'polypeptide(L)'
;MLKVKRAKEQFDFYTSLHLFQLTARKAENLEQLLGGIKELPGSSIYHHTHLFLQQHQYLSPEPPNDFAYWVTEMLQEPLLGEKLESIDTCQFQTIRGLR
;
A
#
# COMPACT_ATOMS: atom_id res chain seq x y z
N MET A 1 5.87 -21.00 38.75
CA MET A 1 5.61 -19.63 38.25
C MET A 1 6.67 -19.26 37.23
N LEU A 2 6.27 -18.93 35.99
CA LEU A 2 7.19 -18.46 34.95
C LEU A 2 7.72 -17.07 35.31
N LYS A 3 9.04 -16.87 35.31
CA LYS A 3 9.66 -15.55 35.46
C LYS A 3 9.37 -14.73 34.19
N VAL A 4 8.55 -13.69 34.32
CA VAL A 4 8.29 -12.74 33.24
C VAL A 4 9.52 -11.87 33.03
N LYS A 5 10.10 -11.89 31.83
CA LYS A 5 11.18 -10.97 31.44
C LYS A 5 10.61 -9.57 31.25
N ARG A 6 11.24 -8.56 31.87
CA ARG A 6 10.90 -7.14 31.67
C ARG A 6 11.86 -6.53 30.66
N ALA A 7 11.34 -5.72 29.73
CA ALA A 7 12.14 -4.93 28.81
C ALA A 7 12.87 -3.80 29.56
N LYS A 8 13.98 -3.31 28.98
CA LYS A 8 14.73 -2.17 29.55
C LYS A 8 14.00 -0.83 29.36
N GLU A 9 13.18 -0.75 28.32
CA GLU A 9 12.42 0.44 27.93
C GLU A 9 10.93 0.08 27.83
N GLN A 10 10.07 1.08 28.03
CA GLN A 10 8.62 0.93 27.89
C GLN A 10 8.25 0.92 26.40
N PHE A 11 7.21 0.17 26.05
CA PHE A 11 6.62 0.22 24.72
C PHE A 11 5.44 1.20 24.75
N ASP A 12 5.56 2.29 24.01
CA ASP A 12 4.51 3.29 23.89
C ASP A 12 3.56 2.91 22.75
N PHE A 13 2.26 2.86 23.05
CA PHE A 13 1.23 2.62 22.04
C PHE A 13 0.86 3.95 21.39
N TYR A 14 0.94 4.01 20.06
CA TYR A 14 0.57 5.17 19.26
C TYR A 14 -0.65 4.89 18.39
N THR A 15 -1.36 5.95 18.03
CA THR A 15 -2.41 5.95 17.01
C THR A 15 -2.15 7.06 15.99
N SER A 16 -2.77 6.97 14.83
CA SER A 16 -2.64 7.96 13.76
C SER A 16 -4.00 8.31 13.16
N LEU A 17 -4.10 9.53 12.65
CA LEU A 17 -5.20 9.95 11.78
C LEU A 17 -4.63 10.16 10.38
N HIS A 18 -5.35 9.69 9.36
CA HIS A 18 -4.98 9.86 7.97
C HIS A 18 -5.82 10.99 7.37
N LEU A 19 -5.15 12.02 6.84
CA LEU A 19 -5.79 13.07 6.06
C LEU A 19 -5.70 12.73 4.57
N PHE A 20 -6.85 12.65 3.91
CA PHE A 20 -6.92 12.38 2.48
C PHE A 20 -6.91 13.70 1.69
N GLN A 21 -6.02 13.78 0.70
CA GLN A 21 -5.91 14.93 -0.17
C GLN A 21 -5.95 14.47 -1.63
N LEU A 22 -6.80 15.13 -2.43
CA LEU A 22 -6.85 14.91 -3.87
C LEU A 22 -5.59 15.50 -4.53
N THR A 23 -4.92 14.71 -5.36
CA THR A 23 -3.71 15.12 -6.09
C THR A 23 -4.02 15.81 -7.42
N ALA A 24 -5.29 15.83 -7.84
CA ALA A 24 -5.74 16.24 -9.17
C ALA A 24 -5.05 15.49 -10.34
N ARG A 25 -4.36 14.38 -10.06
CA ARG A 25 -3.81 13.47 -11.06
C ARG A 25 -4.80 12.34 -11.31
N LYS A 26 -4.90 11.93 -12.58
CA LYS A 26 -5.70 10.78 -13.03
C LYS A 26 -4.87 9.98 -14.01
N ALA A 27 -5.14 8.68 -14.08
CA ALA A 27 -4.59 7.78 -15.08
C ALA A 27 -5.74 7.08 -15.80
N GLU A 28 -5.66 7.03 -17.12
CA GLU A 28 -6.60 6.34 -18.01
C GLU A 28 -5.93 5.13 -18.70
N ASN A 29 -4.62 4.98 -18.53
CA ASN A 29 -3.82 3.88 -19.08
C ASN A 29 -2.55 3.64 -18.24
N LEU A 30 -1.81 2.58 -18.60
CA LEU A 30 -0.59 2.16 -17.89
C LEU A 30 0.55 3.20 -17.95
N GLU A 31 0.68 3.94 -19.04
CA GLU A 31 1.73 4.96 -19.18
C GLU A 31 1.49 6.11 -18.20
N GLN A 32 0.26 6.60 -18.12
CA GLN A 32 -0.13 7.63 -17.16
C GLN A 32 -0.06 7.15 -15.72
N LEU A 33 -0.43 5.89 -15.46
CA LEU A 33 -0.28 5.27 -14.14
C LEU A 33 1.19 5.24 -13.73
N LEU A 34 2.07 4.75 -14.60
CA LEU A 34 3.51 4.70 -14.35
C LEU A 34 4.11 6.09 -14.15
N GLY A 35 3.69 7.08 -14.94
CA GLY A 35 4.06 8.48 -14.75
C GLY A 35 3.67 9.00 -13.36
N GLY A 36 2.41 8.75 -12.95
CA GLY A 36 1.92 9.07 -11.63
C GLY A 36 2.72 8.39 -10.51
N ILE A 37 3.00 7.09 -10.64
CA ILE A 37 3.82 6.32 -9.68
C ILE A 37 5.24 6.87 -9.59
N LYS A 38 5.81 7.44 -10.65
CA LYS A 38 7.16 8.03 -10.61
C LYS A 38 7.18 9.43 -9.98
N GLU A 39 6.14 10.23 -10.20
CA GLU A 39 6.14 11.67 -9.87
C GLU A 39 5.45 12.02 -8.55
N LEU A 40 4.40 11.29 -8.17
CA LEU A 40 3.59 11.62 -6.99
C LEU A 40 4.36 11.38 -5.68
N PRO A 41 4.04 12.09 -4.59
CA PRO A 41 4.75 11.95 -3.32
C PRO A 41 4.62 10.53 -2.74
N GLY A 42 5.52 10.19 -1.80
CA GLY A 42 5.48 8.91 -1.07
C GLY A 42 4.14 8.64 -0.38
N SER A 43 3.45 9.68 0.09
CA SER A 43 2.13 9.56 0.69
C SER A 43 1.10 8.94 -0.26
N SER A 44 1.15 9.22 -1.57
CA SER A 44 0.26 8.61 -2.56
C SER A 44 0.54 7.11 -2.73
N ILE A 45 1.81 6.70 -2.76
CA ILE A 45 2.17 5.28 -2.81
C ILE A 45 1.74 4.57 -1.53
N TYR A 46 1.99 5.16 -0.36
CA TYR A 46 1.54 4.60 0.92
C TYR A 46 0.02 4.42 0.96
N HIS A 47 -0.73 5.44 0.50
CA HIS A 47 -2.19 5.41 0.45
C HIS A 47 -2.70 4.23 -0.40
N HIS A 48 -2.18 4.09 -1.63
CA HIS A 48 -2.61 3.07 -2.58
C HIS A 48 -2.04 1.66 -2.33
N THR A 49 -1.19 1.48 -1.33
CA THR A 49 -0.61 0.18 -0.96
C THR A 49 -0.97 -0.19 0.47
N HIS A 50 -0.36 0.45 1.46
CA HIS A 50 -0.46 0.09 2.86
C HIS A 50 -1.80 0.49 3.48
N LEU A 51 -2.28 1.69 3.17
CA LEU A 51 -3.53 2.17 3.77
C LEU A 51 -4.73 1.40 3.21
N PHE A 52 -4.70 1.04 1.93
CA PHE A 52 -5.68 0.14 1.33
C PHE A 52 -5.73 -1.20 2.09
N LEU A 53 -4.59 -1.83 2.35
CA LEU A 53 -4.49 -3.06 3.14
C LEU A 53 -5.07 -2.89 4.55
N GLN A 54 -4.81 -1.76 5.23
CA GLN A 54 -5.35 -1.48 6.56
C GLN A 54 -6.88 -1.27 6.55
N GLN A 55 -7.41 -0.61 5.53
CA GLN A 55 -8.84 -0.31 5.42
C GLN A 55 -9.67 -1.53 5.01
N HIS A 56 -9.06 -2.45 4.27
CA HIS A 56 -9.75 -3.58 3.66
C HIS A 56 -9.29 -4.94 4.19
N GLN A 57 -8.71 -5.02 5.40
CA GLN A 57 -8.21 -6.27 6.03
C GLN A 57 -9.22 -7.45 6.04
N TYR A 58 -10.51 -7.19 5.83
CA TYR A 58 -11.57 -8.19 5.76
C TYR A 58 -11.80 -8.80 4.36
N LEU A 59 -11.12 -8.30 3.31
CA LEU A 59 -11.16 -8.86 1.96
C LEU A 59 -10.08 -9.95 1.84
N SER A 60 -10.54 -11.20 1.81
CA SER A 60 -9.74 -12.40 1.56
C SER A 60 -9.84 -12.77 0.08
N PRO A 61 -8.74 -13.19 -0.60
CA PRO A 61 -7.52 -13.79 -0.02
C PRO A 61 -6.49 -12.79 0.50
N GLU A 62 -6.37 -11.61 -0.10
CA GLU A 62 -5.63 -10.44 0.38
C GLU A 62 -6.20 -9.26 -0.44
N PRO A 63 -6.33 -8.04 0.11
CA PRO A 63 -6.77 -6.92 -0.71
C PRO A 63 -5.67 -6.63 -1.73
N PRO A 64 -5.94 -6.71 -3.05
CA PRO A 64 -4.97 -6.26 -4.05
C PRO A 64 -4.67 -4.78 -3.75
N ASN A 65 -3.40 -4.36 -3.73
CA ASN A 65 -3.12 -2.92 -3.66
C ASN A 65 -3.91 -2.19 -4.77
N ASP A 66 -4.26 -0.91 -4.57
CA ASP A 66 -5.15 -0.19 -5.48
C ASP A 66 -4.68 -0.24 -6.94
N PHE A 67 -3.36 -0.30 -7.17
CA PHE A 67 -2.80 -0.43 -8.51
C PHE A 67 -3.12 -1.78 -9.13
N ALA A 68 -2.93 -2.87 -8.40
CA ALA A 68 -3.28 -4.22 -8.84
C ALA A 68 -4.78 -4.31 -9.16
N TYR A 69 -5.64 -3.82 -8.25
CA TYR A 69 -7.09 -3.79 -8.46
C TYR A 69 -7.46 -3.02 -9.73
N TRP A 70 -6.95 -1.79 -9.87
CA TRP A 70 -7.31 -0.93 -11.00
C TRP A 70 -6.82 -1.52 -12.33
N VAL A 71 -5.62 -2.08 -12.38
CA VAL A 71 -5.08 -2.72 -13.59
C VAL A 71 -5.89 -3.96 -13.97
N THR A 72 -6.25 -4.82 -13.02
CA THR A 72 -7.07 -6.01 -13.29
C THR A 72 -8.47 -5.63 -13.74
N GLU A 73 -9.17 -4.81 -12.95
CA GLU A 73 -10.61 -4.61 -13.12
C GLU A 73 -10.94 -3.52 -14.16
N MET A 74 -10.14 -2.46 -14.24
CA MET A 74 -10.44 -1.33 -15.14
C MET A 74 -9.73 -1.47 -16.49
N LEU A 75 -8.50 -1.98 -16.50
CA LEU A 75 -7.75 -2.18 -17.75
C LEU A 75 -7.88 -3.59 -18.32
N GLN A 76 -8.47 -4.54 -17.57
CA GLN A 76 -8.63 -5.93 -18.01
C GLN A 76 -7.29 -6.60 -18.34
N GLU A 77 -6.25 -6.27 -17.56
CA GLU A 77 -4.87 -6.78 -17.71
C GLU A 77 -4.51 -7.69 -16.52
N PRO A 78 -5.12 -8.89 -16.40
CA PRO A 78 -5.05 -9.72 -15.19
C PRO A 78 -3.64 -10.21 -14.88
N LEU A 79 -2.81 -10.48 -15.91
CA LEU A 79 -1.42 -10.93 -15.70
C LEU A 79 -0.52 -9.83 -15.11
N LEU A 80 -0.80 -8.56 -15.43
CA LEU A 80 -0.08 -7.45 -14.83
C LEU A 80 -0.62 -7.17 -13.42
N GLY A 81 -1.94 -7.24 -13.25
CA GLY A 81 -2.59 -7.15 -11.95
C GLY A 81 -2.04 -8.16 -10.94
N GLU A 82 -1.95 -9.44 -11.31
CA GLU A 82 -1.39 -10.51 -10.48
C GLU A 82 0.07 -10.22 -10.07
N LYS A 83 0.88 -9.69 -10.99
CA LYS A 83 2.27 -9.28 -10.68
C LYS A 83 2.30 -8.14 -9.66
N LEU A 84 1.43 -7.15 -9.80
CA LEU A 84 1.33 -6.04 -8.86
C LEU A 84 0.81 -6.51 -7.49
N GLU A 85 -0.13 -7.45 -7.45
CA GLU A 85 -0.67 -8.06 -6.23
C GLU A 85 0.39 -8.85 -5.47
N SER A 86 1.27 -9.56 -6.18
CA SER A 86 2.35 -10.37 -5.59
C SER A 86 3.46 -9.57 -4.86
N ILE A 87 3.39 -8.23 -4.88
CA ILE A 87 4.37 -7.38 -4.20
C ILE A 87 4.09 -7.37 -2.70
N ASP A 88 4.95 -8.06 -1.94
CA ASP A 88 4.94 -8.00 -0.48
C ASP A 88 5.45 -6.63 0.02
N THR A 89 4.50 -5.75 0.35
CA THR A 89 4.79 -4.40 0.84
C THR A 89 5.62 -4.38 2.14
N CYS A 90 5.57 -5.44 2.96
CA CYS A 90 6.28 -5.52 4.22
C CYS A 90 7.78 -5.81 4.06
N GLN A 91 8.23 -6.25 2.88
CA GLN A 91 9.64 -6.48 2.59
C GLN A 91 10.43 -5.18 2.40
N PHE A 92 9.75 -4.05 2.24
CA PHE A 92 10.37 -2.76 1.96
C PHE A 92 10.44 -1.90 3.22
N GLN A 93 11.65 -1.46 3.58
CA GLN A 93 11.86 -0.59 4.75
C GLN A 93 11.43 0.86 4.52
N THR A 94 11.22 1.26 3.25
CA THR A 94 10.80 2.62 2.91
C THR A 94 9.86 2.60 1.71
N ILE A 95 8.98 3.61 1.65
CA ILE A 95 8.10 3.81 0.48
C ILE A 95 8.90 4.11 -0.80
N ARG A 96 10.11 4.64 -0.69
CA ARG A 96 11.00 4.81 -1.84
C ARG A 96 11.53 3.46 -2.35
N GLY A 97 11.76 2.50 -1.46
CA GLY A 97 12.19 1.16 -1.85
C GLY A 97 11.07 0.33 -2.46
N LEU A 98 9.83 0.52 -1.99
CA LEU A 98 8.65 -0.12 -2.57
C LEU A 98 8.31 0.41 -3.97
N ARG A 99 8.54 1.70 -4.24
CA ARG A 99 8.27 2.34 -5.52
C ARG A 99 9.26 1.93 -6.59
#